data_AF-A0A8K0XZR9-F1
#
_entry.id   AF-A0A8K0XZR9-F1
#
_cell.length_a   1.000
_cell.length_b   1.000
_cell.length_c   1.000
_cell.angle_alpha   90.00
_cell.angle_beta   90.00
_cell.angle_gamma   90.00
#
_symmetry.space_group_name_H-M   'P 1'
#
loop_
_entity.id
_entity.type
_entity.pdbx_description
1 polymer ?
#
loop_
_entity_poly.entity_id
_entity_poly.type
_entity_poly.pdbx_seq_one_letter_code
_entity_poly.pdbx_strand_id
1 'polypeptide(L)'
;MVELSDWTLSERSDYLYFHFDVKGHALKLETFIQTAESARRVIEALDATFFGGSLDYEVVVVPPEDGSFLSKLALWVVGGTSAVFAFINTSTGAAFVEGLTGHPPSHWAAEAGKGTRAILDEVGELVAPSAEPEDEGAKRSEEEAACRETARITVELTRAILESSPERLQKVGMEIGDLPEALDARADFYLACIEDREVKRIGFTPDDDFPIPRNSFPSRAVKPSRKEPDESAPEWISAVESIYVTSPNWDEEDQKARQWKGKDQIRRDCYFVIEDREFWQLVKRKSLHVEVLDRLRVQWAYQMVDGRPKNRRVLRVLEFNGDKLADPLDHDALSAILGDYSAVEASRGQPSLFDKE
;
A
#
# COMPACT_ATOMS: atom_id res chain seq x y z
N MET A 1 -1.39 20.73 16.71
CA MET A 1 -2.84 20.57 16.53
C MET A 1 -3.29 21.83 15.84
N VAL A 2 -3.41 21.79 14.51
CA VAL A 2 -3.79 22.94 13.69
C VAL A 2 -5.31 23.08 13.81
N GLU A 3 -5.82 24.28 14.09
CA GLU A 3 -7.26 24.54 14.06
C GLU A 3 -7.75 24.42 12.61
N LEU A 4 -8.55 23.39 12.33
CA LEU A 4 -9.22 23.19 11.04
C LEU A 4 -10.35 24.23 10.91
N SER A 5 -10.04 25.37 10.30
CA SER A 5 -11.00 26.33 9.77
C SER A 5 -11.40 25.98 8.32
N ASP A 6 -12.56 26.44 7.84
CA ASP A 6 -12.99 26.29 6.44
C ASP A 6 -11.94 26.81 5.43
N TRP A 7 -11.18 27.84 5.81
CA TRP A 7 -10.07 28.39 5.03
C TRP A 7 -8.90 27.42 4.91
N THR A 8 -8.46 26.86 6.03
CA THR A 8 -7.37 25.87 6.03
C THR A 8 -7.74 24.64 5.19
N LEU A 9 -9.00 24.16 5.26
CA LEU A 9 -9.44 22.98 4.49
C LEU A 9 -9.28 23.19 2.98
N SER A 10 -9.54 24.39 2.47
CA SER A 10 -9.55 24.66 1.03
C SER A 10 -8.17 24.56 0.34
N GLU A 11 -7.08 24.74 1.08
CA GLU A 11 -5.74 24.89 0.47
C GLU A 11 -5.07 23.56 0.13
N ARG A 12 -5.39 22.50 0.89
CA ARG A 12 -4.73 21.18 0.81
C ARG A 12 -5.69 19.99 0.72
N SER A 13 -6.99 20.24 0.56
CA SER A 13 -7.98 19.18 0.46
C SER A 13 -8.75 19.18 -0.86
N ASP A 14 -9.40 18.06 -1.10
CA ASP A 14 -10.51 17.97 -2.04
C ASP A 14 -11.65 17.18 -1.40
N TYR A 15 -12.83 17.23 -2.03
CA TYR A 15 -14.07 16.74 -1.43
C TYR A 15 -14.63 15.51 -2.14
N LEU A 16 -14.85 14.45 -1.38
CA LEU A 16 -15.63 13.29 -1.80
C LEU A 16 -17.07 13.45 -1.28
N TYR A 17 -18.02 13.39 -2.20
CA TYR A 17 -19.44 13.52 -1.90
C TYR A 17 -20.14 12.16 -1.93
N PHE A 18 -21.02 11.92 -0.95
CA PHE A 18 -22.05 10.88 -1.04
C PHE A 18 -23.42 11.53 -0.94
N HIS A 19 -24.13 11.51 -2.05
CA HIS A 19 -25.49 12.01 -2.12
C HIS A 19 -26.46 10.84 -2.00
N PHE A 20 -27.12 10.70 -0.85
CA PHE A 20 -28.10 9.64 -0.62
C PHE A 20 -29.51 10.11 -0.98
N ASP A 21 -30.14 9.47 -1.96
CA ASP A 21 -31.56 9.67 -2.24
C ASP A 21 -32.39 8.93 -1.19
N VAL A 22 -32.75 9.65 -0.12
CA VAL A 22 -33.51 9.13 1.03
C VAL A 22 -34.88 9.79 1.14
N LYS A 23 -35.87 9.04 1.62
CA LYS A 23 -37.20 9.59 1.88
C LYS A 23 -37.19 10.42 3.17
N GLY A 24 -37.73 11.63 3.09
CA GLY A 24 -38.00 12.46 4.27
C GLY A 24 -36.78 13.12 4.88
N HIS A 25 -35.71 13.31 4.11
CA HIS A 25 -34.50 14.01 4.58
C HIS A 25 -34.03 13.40 5.91
N ALA A 26 -33.71 12.11 5.91
CA ALA A 26 -33.16 11.41 7.06
C ALA A 26 -32.28 10.23 6.60
N LEU A 27 -31.09 10.11 7.17
CA LEU A 27 -30.18 8.98 6.99
C LEU A 27 -29.84 8.41 8.37
N LYS A 28 -29.75 7.10 8.51
CA LYS A 28 -29.31 6.50 9.78
C LYS A 28 -27.86 6.87 10.05
N LEU A 29 -27.57 7.22 11.30
CA LEU A 29 -26.22 7.54 11.76
C LEU A 29 -25.23 6.39 11.47
N GLU A 30 -25.67 5.15 11.66
CA GLU A 30 -24.84 3.97 11.37
C GLU A 30 -24.48 3.87 9.89
N THR A 31 -25.43 4.12 8.99
CA THR A 31 -25.19 4.15 7.54
C THR A 31 -24.21 5.26 7.17
N PHE A 32 -24.36 6.44 7.77
CA PHE A 32 -23.41 7.54 7.59
C PHE A 32 -21.99 7.15 8.01
N ILE A 33 -21.82 6.60 9.22
CA ILE A 33 -20.50 6.21 9.74
C ILE A 33 -19.88 5.10 8.88
N GLN A 34 -20.64 4.05 8.55
CA GLN A 34 -20.14 2.92 7.77
C GLN A 34 -19.73 3.31 6.36
N THR A 35 -20.50 4.19 5.70
CA THR A 35 -20.17 4.67 4.34
C THR A 35 -18.93 5.58 4.35
N ALA A 36 -18.80 6.46 5.35
CA ALA A 36 -17.59 7.27 5.52
C ALA A 36 -16.34 6.43 5.81
N GLU A 37 -16.46 5.45 6.71
CA GLU A 37 -15.37 4.53 7.05
C GLU A 37 -14.97 3.64 5.87
N SER A 38 -15.94 3.21 5.07
CA SER A 38 -15.66 2.45 3.84
C SER A 38 -14.87 3.27 2.83
N ALA A 39 -15.18 4.56 2.68
CA ALA A 39 -14.41 5.44 1.79
C ALA A 39 -12.98 5.66 2.29
N ARG A 40 -12.80 5.85 3.61
CA ARG A 40 -11.49 5.91 4.25
C ARG A 40 -10.67 4.64 3.95
N ARG A 41 -11.26 3.46 4.08
CA ARG A 41 -10.63 2.18 3.76
C ARG A 41 -10.26 2.00 2.29
N VAL A 42 -11.03 2.59 1.36
CA VAL A 42 -10.64 2.63 -0.06
C VAL A 42 -9.37 3.46 -0.24
N ILE A 43 -9.27 4.61 0.43
CA ILE A 43 -8.08 5.48 0.39
C ILE A 43 -6.87 4.75 0.99
N GLU A 44 -7.03 4.07 2.13
CA GLU A 44 -5.97 3.25 2.74
C GLU A 44 -5.45 2.17 1.79
N ALA A 45 -6.35 1.47 1.09
CA ALA A 45 -5.97 0.44 0.13
C ALA A 45 -5.23 1.00 -1.10
N LEU A 46 -5.63 2.20 -1.57
CA LEU A 46 -4.92 2.93 -2.63
C LEU A 46 -3.51 3.33 -2.19
N ASP A 47 -3.37 3.87 -0.97
CA ASP A 47 -2.08 4.25 -0.41
C ASP A 47 -1.14 3.05 -0.22
N ALA A 48 -1.64 1.97 0.39
CA ALA A 48 -0.87 0.74 0.56
C ALA A 48 -0.41 0.14 -0.78
N THR A 49 -1.31 0.09 -1.77
CA THR A 49 -0.99 -0.55 -3.07
C THR A 49 -0.08 0.31 -3.94
N PHE A 50 -0.36 1.61 -4.04
CA PHE A 50 0.23 2.46 -5.07
C PHE A 50 1.23 3.47 -4.55
N PHE A 51 1.05 3.95 -3.32
CA PHE A 51 1.87 5.01 -2.75
C PHE A 51 2.83 4.48 -1.67
N GLY A 52 2.83 3.17 -1.43
CA GLY A 52 3.74 2.49 -0.50
C GLY A 52 3.44 2.79 0.97
N GLY A 53 2.20 3.16 1.30
CA GLY A 53 1.82 3.51 2.67
C GLY A 53 2.46 4.80 3.16
N SER A 54 2.71 5.76 2.25
CA SER A 54 3.46 6.98 2.54
C SER A 54 2.62 8.25 2.45
N LEU A 55 1.35 8.13 2.03
CA LEU A 55 0.42 9.24 2.02
C LEU A 55 0.05 9.61 3.46
N ASP A 56 0.34 10.85 3.85
CA ASP A 56 -0.05 11.38 5.16
C ASP A 56 -1.29 12.25 4.98
N TYR A 57 -2.42 11.83 5.55
CA TYR A 57 -3.72 12.45 5.32
C TYR A 57 -4.70 12.30 6.48
N GLU A 58 -5.70 13.19 6.51
CA GLU A 58 -6.86 13.10 7.40
C GLU A 58 -8.16 13.12 6.59
N VAL A 59 -9.14 12.31 6.99
CA VAL A 59 -10.50 12.34 6.42
C VAL A 59 -11.42 13.04 7.40
N VAL A 60 -11.96 14.19 7.00
CA VAL A 60 -12.77 15.05 7.84
C VAL A 60 -14.21 15.07 7.35
N VAL A 61 -15.17 14.86 8.25
CA VAL A 61 -16.59 15.03 7.96
C VAL A 61 -16.95 16.51 8.00
N VAL A 62 -17.50 17.04 6.91
CA VAL A 62 -17.89 18.45 6.77
C VAL A 62 -19.42 18.56 6.83
N PRO A 63 -19.99 19.61 7.48
CA PRO A 63 -21.42 19.84 7.49
C PRO A 63 -22.00 19.96 6.05
N PRO A 64 -23.08 19.24 5.71
CA PRO A 64 -23.67 19.15 4.37
C PRO A 64 -24.30 20.41 3.72
N GLU A 65 -24.29 21.57 4.37
CA GLU A 65 -25.28 22.67 4.25
C GLU A 65 -26.54 22.48 5.13
N ASP A 66 -27.16 23.60 5.53
CA ASP A 66 -28.36 23.62 6.38
C ASP A 66 -29.54 22.86 5.71
N GLY A 67 -29.86 21.68 6.24
CA GLY A 67 -31.02 20.87 5.83
C GLY A 67 -30.75 19.81 4.74
N SER A 68 -29.50 19.61 4.32
CA SER A 68 -29.12 18.62 3.31
C SER A 68 -28.61 17.29 3.92
N PHE A 69 -28.71 16.20 3.16
CA PHE A 69 -28.17 14.86 3.51
C PHE A 69 -26.88 14.54 2.74
N LEU A 70 -26.25 15.55 2.17
CA LEU A 70 -25.02 15.40 1.40
C LEU A 70 -23.85 15.08 2.35
N SER A 71 -23.44 13.82 2.44
CA SER A 71 -22.23 13.50 3.18
C SER A 71 -21.03 14.04 2.41
N LYS A 72 -20.37 15.06 2.98
CA LYS A 72 -19.19 15.70 2.40
C LYS A 72 -17.97 15.31 3.23
N LEU A 73 -17.06 14.55 2.63
CA LEU A 73 -15.78 14.19 3.24
C LEU A 73 -14.68 15.02 2.61
N ALA A 74 -13.90 15.73 3.42
CA ALA A 74 -12.68 16.37 2.98
C ALA A 74 -11.50 15.40 3.18
N LEU A 75 -10.74 15.15 2.11
CA LEU A 75 -9.45 14.48 2.20
C LEU A 75 -8.36 15.53 2.32
N TRP A 76 -7.87 15.74 3.53
CA TRP A 76 -6.77 16.67 3.80
C TRP A 76 -5.43 15.97 3.64
N VAL A 77 -4.58 16.41 2.71
CA VAL A 77 -3.23 15.83 2.53
C VAL A 77 -2.19 16.69 3.26
N VAL A 78 -1.41 16.04 4.14
CA VAL A 78 -0.33 16.65 4.92
C VAL A 78 1.03 16.41 4.27
N GLY A 79 1.22 15.27 3.59
CA GLY A 79 2.49 14.87 2.97
C GLY A 79 2.38 13.62 2.09
N GLY A 80 3.52 13.12 1.60
CA GLY A 80 3.57 11.90 0.76
C GLY A 80 3.25 12.11 -0.73
N THR A 81 3.13 13.36 -1.17
CA THR A 81 2.73 13.72 -2.55
C THR A 81 3.69 13.17 -3.62
N SER A 82 4.99 13.08 -3.31
CA SER A 82 6.01 12.57 -4.23
C SER A 82 5.77 11.11 -4.63
N ALA A 83 5.23 10.27 -3.73
CA ALA A 83 4.90 8.88 -4.04
C ALA A 83 3.75 8.77 -5.03
N VAL A 84 2.73 9.63 -4.88
CA VAL A 84 1.59 9.71 -5.81
C VAL A 84 2.07 10.14 -7.19
N PHE A 85 2.84 11.24 -7.28
CA PHE A 85 3.39 11.69 -8.56
C PHE A 85 4.38 10.70 -9.18
N ALA A 86 5.18 9.98 -8.38
CA ALA A 86 6.04 8.93 -8.89
C ALA A 86 5.22 7.78 -9.51
N PHE A 87 4.16 7.34 -8.84
CA PHE A 87 3.28 6.28 -9.32
C PHE A 87 2.60 6.63 -10.64
N ILE A 88 1.93 7.80 -10.73
CA ILE A 88 1.17 8.19 -11.93
C ILE A 88 2.06 8.37 -13.17
N ASN A 89 3.36 8.59 -12.97
CA ASN A 89 4.35 8.72 -14.05
C ASN A 89 4.95 7.37 -14.50
N THR A 90 4.61 6.26 -13.84
CA THR A 90 4.93 4.92 -14.35
C THR A 90 3.95 4.51 -15.45
N SER A 91 4.34 3.60 -16.35
CA SER A 91 3.45 3.09 -17.40
C SER A 91 2.20 2.41 -16.82
N THR A 92 2.36 1.65 -15.74
CA THR A 92 1.26 0.98 -15.04
C THR A 92 0.36 1.98 -14.32
N GLY A 93 0.93 2.90 -13.54
CA GLY A 93 0.16 3.89 -12.79
C GLY A 93 -0.57 4.87 -13.71
N ALA A 94 0.05 5.29 -14.80
CA ALA A 94 -0.58 6.09 -15.84
C ALA A 94 -1.84 5.43 -16.39
N ALA A 95 -1.72 4.16 -16.82
CA ALA A 95 -2.84 3.40 -17.36
C ALA A 95 -3.96 3.18 -16.34
N PHE A 96 -3.61 2.98 -15.07
CA PHE A 96 -4.58 2.76 -14.00
C PHE A 96 -5.36 4.04 -13.67
N VAL A 97 -4.65 5.17 -13.50
CA VAL A 97 -5.26 6.48 -13.25
C VAL A 97 -6.16 6.88 -14.41
N GLU A 98 -5.67 6.75 -15.65
CA GLU A 98 -6.48 7.06 -16.83
C GLU A 98 -7.68 6.13 -16.97
N GLY A 99 -7.53 4.83 -16.70
CA GLY A 99 -8.63 3.86 -16.76
C GLY A 99 -9.74 4.13 -15.73
N LEU A 100 -9.39 4.55 -14.52
CA LEU A 100 -10.35 4.87 -13.47
C LEU A 100 -10.95 6.26 -13.64
N THR A 101 -10.12 7.28 -13.76
CA THR A 101 -10.55 8.69 -13.76
C THR A 101 -10.97 9.20 -15.13
N GLY A 102 -10.54 8.54 -16.22
CA GLY A 102 -10.70 9.03 -17.58
C GLY A 102 -9.69 10.11 -17.98
N HIS A 103 -8.78 10.49 -17.08
CA HIS A 103 -7.81 11.57 -17.30
C HIS A 103 -6.36 11.03 -17.32
N PRO A 104 -5.56 11.35 -18.36
CA PRO A 104 -4.17 10.93 -18.42
C PRO A 104 -3.31 11.67 -17.38
N PRO A 105 -2.13 11.16 -16.99
CA PRO A 105 -1.21 11.85 -16.08
C PRO A 105 -0.90 13.31 -16.44
N SER A 106 -0.86 13.61 -17.74
CA SER A 106 -0.62 14.98 -18.23
C SER A 106 -1.73 15.97 -17.86
N HIS A 107 -2.97 15.50 -17.65
CA HIS A 107 -4.07 16.32 -17.14
C HIS A 107 -3.75 16.80 -15.72
N TRP A 108 -3.42 15.86 -14.83
CA TRP A 108 -3.11 16.14 -13.42
C TRP A 108 -1.86 17.02 -13.27
N ALA A 109 -0.83 16.79 -14.10
CA ALA A 109 0.34 17.66 -14.13
C ALA A 109 0.00 19.10 -14.57
N ALA A 110 -0.94 19.26 -15.52
CA ALA A 110 -1.40 20.57 -15.95
C ALA A 110 -2.23 21.29 -14.87
N GLU A 111 -3.09 20.57 -14.16
CA GLU A 111 -3.88 21.11 -13.03
C GLU A 111 -2.99 21.52 -11.86
N ALA A 112 -1.98 20.71 -11.50
CA ALA A 112 -0.96 21.08 -10.52
C ALA A 112 -0.27 22.40 -10.92
N GLY A 113 0.16 22.52 -12.17
CA GLY A 113 0.83 23.73 -12.68
C GLY A 113 -0.08 24.97 -12.72
N LYS A 114 -1.37 24.81 -13.00
CA LYS A 114 -2.36 25.91 -12.89
C LYS A 114 -2.56 26.33 -11.43
N GLY A 115 -2.60 25.36 -10.52
CA GLY A 115 -2.70 25.57 -9.09
C GLY A 115 -1.55 26.41 -8.53
N THR A 116 -0.32 26.13 -8.96
CA THR A 116 0.86 26.94 -8.58
C THR A 116 0.76 28.37 -9.12
N ARG A 117 0.27 28.56 -10.36
CA ARG A 117 0.12 29.89 -10.96
C ARG A 117 -0.93 30.75 -10.24
N ALA A 118 -2.09 30.16 -9.91
CA ALA A 118 -3.17 30.88 -9.23
C ALA A 118 -2.76 31.38 -7.83
N ILE A 119 -1.99 30.58 -7.08
CA ILE A 119 -1.47 30.98 -5.76
C ILE A 119 -0.40 32.09 -5.91
N LEU A 120 0.47 31.99 -6.92
CA LEU A 120 1.46 33.05 -7.19
C LEU A 120 0.81 34.38 -7.59
N ASP A 121 -0.29 34.35 -8.33
CA ASP A 121 -1.06 35.55 -8.71
C ASP A 121 -1.76 36.17 -7.48
N GLU A 122 -2.33 35.38 -6.56
CA GLU A 122 -2.94 35.86 -5.30
C GLU A 122 -1.91 36.45 -4.32
N VAL A 123 -0.73 35.81 -4.18
CA VAL A 123 0.36 36.35 -3.36
C VAL A 123 0.96 37.62 -3.98
N GLY A 124 1.00 37.71 -5.31
CA GLY A 124 1.47 38.87 -6.05
C GLY A 124 0.58 40.11 -5.89
N GLU A 125 -0.72 39.96 -5.64
CA GLU A 125 -1.63 41.09 -5.36
C GLU A 125 -1.51 41.62 -3.92
N LEU A 126 -1.02 40.81 -2.98
CA LEU A 126 -0.86 41.18 -1.56
C LEU A 126 0.52 41.77 -1.22
N VAL A 127 1.51 41.61 -2.11
CA VAL A 127 2.88 42.09 -1.91
C VAL A 127 3.17 43.30 -2.81
N ALA A 128 3.59 44.41 -2.22
CA ALA A 128 3.99 45.60 -2.98
C ALA A 128 5.09 45.25 -4.01
N PRO A 129 5.17 45.93 -5.17
CA PRO A 129 5.91 45.48 -6.37
C PRO A 129 7.45 45.40 -6.24
N SER A 130 7.99 45.52 -5.04
CA SER A 130 9.41 45.68 -4.76
C SER A 130 10.00 44.66 -3.79
N ALA A 131 9.24 43.66 -3.35
CA ALA A 131 9.82 42.52 -2.64
C ALA A 131 10.01 41.36 -3.62
N GLU A 132 11.27 40.95 -3.84
CA GLU A 132 11.53 39.67 -4.49
C GLU A 132 10.83 38.58 -3.65
N PRO A 133 10.08 37.65 -4.26
CA PRO A 133 9.43 36.59 -3.51
C PRO A 133 10.49 35.82 -2.74
N GLU A 134 10.40 35.84 -1.41
CA GLU A 134 11.29 35.05 -0.56
C GLU A 134 11.15 33.57 -0.97
N ASP A 135 12.29 32.91 -1.19
CA ASP A 135 12.41 31.52 -1.69
C ASP A 135 11.60 30.50 -0.84
N GLU A 136 11.23 30.85 0.39
CA GLU A 136 10.36 30.05 1.27
C GLU A 136 8.86 30.14 0.92
N GLY A 137 8.38 31.31 0.45
CA GLY A 137 6.97 31.51 0.09
C GLY A 137 6.58 30.76 -1.19
N ALA A 138 7.48 30.75 -2.18
CA ALA A 138 7.28 29.99 -3.43
C ALA A 138 7.25 28.47 -3.18
N LYS A 139 8.18 27.96 -2.36
CA LYS A 139 8.22 26.53 -2.00
C LYS A 139 6.97 26.08 -1.26
N ARG A 140 6.48 26.88 -0.31
CA ARG A 140 5.24 26.57 0.43
C ARG A 140 4.02 26.51 -0.50
N SER A 141 3.90 27.43 -1.44
CA SER A 141 2.84 27.43 -2.47
C SER A 141 2.90 26.19 -3.37
N GLU A 142 4.11 25.75 -3.75
CA GLU A 142 4.30 24.53 -4.55
C GLU A 142 3.89 23.28 -3.76
N GLU A 143 4.27 23.18 -2.49
CA GLU A 143 3.86 22.08 -1.59
C GLU A 143 2.34 22.04 -1.39
N GLU A 144 1.69 23.19 -1.19
CA GLU A 144 0.24 23.29 -1.04
C GLU A 144 -0.50 22.89 -2.31
N ALA A 145 -0.04 23.35 -3.48
CA ALA A 145 -0.57 22.93 -4.77
C ALA A 145 -0.41 21.42 -5.00
N ALA A 146 0.74 20.85 -4.63
CA ALA A 146 1.00 19.41 -4.74
C ALA A 146 0.10 18.60 -3.79
N CYS A 147 -0.13 19.07 -2.56
CA CYS A 147 -1.04 18.43 -1.61
C CYS A 147 -2.48 18.44 -2.12
N ARG A 148 -2.96 19.59 -2.60
CA ARG A 148 -4.31 19.72 -3.16
C ARG A 148 -4.52 18.82 -4.38
N GLU A 149 -3.55 18.77 -5.28
CA GLU A 149 -3.67 17.92 -6.47
C GLU A 149 -3.58 16.42 -6.11
N THR A 150 -2.77 16.07 -5.11
CA THR A 150 -2.75 14.72 -4.55
C THR A 150 -4.10 14.34 -3.94
N ALA A 151 -4.74 15.27 -3.22
CA ALA A 151 -6.07 15.07 -2.67
C ALA A 151 -7.09 14.83 -3.81
N ARG A 152 -7.07 15.65 -4.86
CA ARG A 152 -7.93 15.50 -6.06
C ARG A 152 -7.78 14.15 -6.73
N ILE A 153 -6.56 13.75 -7.05
CA ILE A 153 -6.27 12.45 -7.67
C ILE A 153 -6.84 11.32 -6.80
N THR A 154 -6.60 11.39 -5.49
CA THR A 154 -7.03 10.34 -4.56
C THR A 154 -8.54 10.30 -4.39
N VAL A 155 -9.21 11.46 -4.32
CA VAL A 155 -10.67 11.58 -4.30
C VAL A 155 -11.28 11.03 -5.59
N GLU A 156 -10.74 11.37 -6.75
CA GLU A 156 -11.24 10.90 -8.05
C GLU A 156 -11.03 9.39 -8.24
N LEU A 157 -9.90 8.84 -7.79
CA LEU A 157 -9.68 7.39 -7.77
C LEU A 157 -10.69 6.69 -6.83
N THR A 158 -10.88 7.22 -5.62
CA THR A 158 -11.81 6.68 -4.62
C THR A 158 -13.24 6.72 -5.14
N ARG A 159 -13.66 7.85 -5.69
CA ARG A 159 -14.94 8.04 -6.37
C ARG A 159 -15.10 7.03 -7.50
N ALA A 160 -14.11 6.91 -8.39
CA ALA A 160 -14.18 6.00 -9.52
C ALA A 160 -14.35 4.54 -9.06
N ILE A 161 -13.69 4.12 -7.98
CA ILE A 161 -13.84 2.79 -7.39
C ILE A 161 -15.27 2.58 -6.87
N LEU A 162 -15.79 3.53 -6.08
CA LEU A 162 -17.13 3.42 -5.51
C LEU A 162 -18.20 3.46 -6.62
N GLU A 163 -18.07 4.36 -7.59
CA GLU A 163 -19.08 4.67 -8.61
C GLU A 163 -19.11 3.66 -9.77
N SER A 164 -17.96 3.14 -10.20
CA SER A 164 -17.85 2.27 -11.39
C SER A 164 -18.55 0.93 -11.24
N SER A 165 -19.08 0.40 -12.35
CA SER A 165 -19.67 -0.95 -12.37
C SER A 165 -18.61 -2.03 -12.11
N PRO A 166 -18.99 -3.20 -11.57
CA PRO A 166 -18.06 -4.32 -11.38
C PRO A 166 -17.30 -4.70 -12.66
N GLU A 167 -17.97 -4.69 -13.81
CA GLU A 167 -17.37 -5.05 -15.11
C GLU A 167 -16.31 -4.03 -15.55
N ARG A 168 -16.53 -2.74 -15.25
CA ARG A 168 -15.54 -1.70 -15.52
C ARG A 168 -14.30 -1.89 -14.64
N LEU A 169 -14.51 -2.11 -13.34
CA LEU A 169 -13.41 -2.33 -12.38
C LEU A 169 -12.58 -3.57 -12.73
N GLN A 170 -13.22 -4.65 -13.17
CA GLN A 170 -12.51 -5.84 -13.65
C GLN A 170 -11.63 -5.54 -14.87
N LYS A 171 -12.13 -4.75 -15.83
CA LYS A 171 -11.35 -4.38 -17.03
C LYS A 171 -10.14 -3.52 -16.73
N VAL A 172 -10.19 -2.71 -15.67
CA VAL A 172 -9.07 -1.85 -15.23
C VAL A 172 -8.01 -2.64 -14.45
N GLY A 173 -8.32 -3.88 -14.02
CA GLY A 173 -7.36 -4.75 -13.34
C GLY A 173 -7.30 -4.54 -11.82
N MET A 174 -8.45 -4.31 -11.18
CA MET A 174 -8.59 -4.15 -9.71
C MET A 174 -8.27 -5.43 -8.89
N GLU A 175 -7.64 -6.44 -9.48
CA GLU A 175 -7.30 -7.73 -8.85
C GLU A 175 -5.84 -7.78 -8.36
N ILE A 176 -5.10 -6.66 -8.42
CA ILE A 176 -3.65 -6.58 -8.14
C ILE A 176 -3.39 -5.96 -6.75
N GLY A 177 -2.42 -6.50 -6.00
CA GLY A 177 -1.97 -5.90 -4.73
C GLY A 177 -3.07 -5.90 -3.66
N ASP A 178 -3.18 -4.81 -2.89
CA ASP A 178 -4.22 -4.63 -1.87
C ASP A 178 -5.50 -3.98 -2.45
N LEU A 179 -5.69 -4.00 -3.77
CA LEU A 179 -6.94 -3.56 -4.40
C LEU A 179 -8.16 -4.44 -4.06
N PRO A 180 -8.04 -5.75 -3.75
CA PRO A 180 -9.14 -6.51 -3.18
C PRO A 180 -9.68 -5.89 -1.89
N GLU A 181 -8.84 -5.25 -1.07
CA GLU A 181 -9.24 -4.54 0.16
C GLU A 181 -10.06 -3.28 -0.19
N ALA A 182 -9.70 -2.57 -1.26
CA ALA A 182 -10.51 -1.46 -1.79
C ALA A 182 -11.88 -1.95 -2.28
N LEU A 183 -11.92 -3.10 -2.95
CA LEU A 183 -13.17 -3.72 -3.40
C LEU A 183 -14.01 -4.27 -2.25
N ASP A 184 -13.39 -4.76 -1.18
CA ASP A 184 -14.07 -5.17 0.05
C ASP A 184 -14.67 -3.97 0.78
N ALA A 185 -13.93 -2.87 0.90
CA ALA A 185 -14.43 -1.62 1.47
C ALA A 185 -15.59 -1.05 0.65
N ARG A 186 -15.49 -1.08 -0.69
CA ARG A 186 -16.60 -0.77 -1.59
C ARG A 186 -17.80 -1.69 -1.34
N ALA A 187 -17.59 -2.98 -1.16
CA ALA A 187 -18.68 -3.91 -0.91
C ALA A 187 -19.39 -3.59 0.42
N ASP A 188 -18.64 -3.27 1.46
CA ASP A 188 -19.15 -2.85 2.78
C ASP A 188 -19.96 -1.54 2.67
N PHE A 189 -19.49 -0.56 1.87
CA PHE A 189 -20.24 0.67 1.57
C PHE A 189 -21.65 0.36 1.03
N TYR A 190 -21.74 -0.50 0.02
CA TYR A 190 -23.03 -0.84 -0.58
C TYR A 190 -23.87 -1.76 0.30
N LEU A 191 -23.25 -2.57 1.17
CA LEU A 191 -23.97 -3.36 2.16
C LEU A 191 -24.68 -2.45 3.18
N ALA A 192 -24.01 -1.41 3.69
CA ALA A 192 -24.61 -0.40 4.56
C ALA A 192 -25.84 0.27 3.90
N CYS A 193 -25.74 0.55 2.59
CA CYS A 193 -26.84 1.12 1.81
C CYS A 193 -27.98 0.14 1.53
N ILE A 194 -27.70 -1.17 1.47
CA ILE A 194 -28.72 -2.22 1.36
C ILE A 194 -29.49 -2.34 2.67
N GLU A 195 -28.78 -2.33 3.80
CA GLU A 195 -29.35 -2.46 5.14
C GLU A 195 -30.23 -1.25 5.51
N ASP A 196 -29.85 -0.05 5.06
CA ASP A 196 -30.74 1.10 5.11
C ASP A 196 -31.76 1.08 3.96
N ARG A 197 -33.00 0.70 4.28
CA ARG A 197 -34.10 0.62 3.31
C ARG A 197 -34.52 1.99 2.79
N GLU A 198 -34.18 3.09 3.47
CA GLU A 198 -34.55 4.43 3.02
C GLU A 198 -33.68 4.92 1.87
N VAL A 199 -32.45 4.42 1.73
CA VAL A 199 -31.54 4.76 0.62
C VAL A 199 -32.05 4.16 -0.70
N LYS A 200 -32.46 4.99 -1.66
CA LYS A 200 -33.02 4.56 -2.95
C LYS A 200 -32.03 4.62 -4.10
N ARG A 201 -31.13 5.60 -4.08
CA ARG A 201 -30.09 5.80 -5.09
C ARG A 201 -28.91 6.53 -4.44
N ILE A 202 -27.76 6.48 -5.09
CA ILE A 202 -26.54 7.13 -4.62
C ILE A 202 -25.93 7.94 -5.76
N GLY A 203 -25.50 9.16 -5.42
CA GLY A 203 -24.68 10.05 -6.24
C GLY A 203 -23.34 10.32 -5.57
N PHE A 204 -22.36 10.73 -6.38
CA PHE A 204 -21.01 11.08 -5.94
C PHE A 204 -20.63 12.53 -6.31
N THR A 205 -21.64 13.32 -6.67
CA THR A 205 -21.53 14.75 -6.95
C THR A 205 -22.38 15.52 -5.95
N PRO A 206 -22.15 16.84 -5.78
CA PRO A 206 -23.04 17.68 -4.98
C PRO A 206 -24.42 17.88 -5.63
N ASP A 207 -24.54 17.63 -6.93
CA ASP A 207 -25.80 17.79 -7.67
C ASP A 207 -26.79 16.65 -7.37
N ASP A 208 -28.08 16.86 -7.68
CA ASP A 208 -29.16 15.85 -7.63
C ASP A 208 -29.03 14.80 -8.77
N ASP A 209 -27.82 14.31 -9.01
CA ASP A 209 -27.52 13.21 -9.92
C ASP A 209 -27.26 11.92 -9.15
N PHE A 210 -28.07 10.90 -9.42
CA PHE A 210 -28.04 9.63 -8.70
C PHE A 210 -27.85 8.46 -9.68
N PRO A 211 -26.64 8.30 -10.25
CA PRO A 211 -26.34 7.30 -11.28
C PRO A 211 -26.50 5.85 -10.78
N ILE A 212 -26.51 5.61 -9.47
CA ILE A 212 -26.54 4.25 -8.92
C ILE A 212 -27.89 3.96 -8.27
N PRO A 213 -28.79 3.26 -8.98
CA PRO A 213 -30.07 2.86 -8.41
C PRO A 213 -29.93 1.70 -7.42
N ARG A 214 -30.88 1.59 -6.46
CA ARG A 214 -30.87 0.55 -5.42
C ARG A 214 -30.77 -0.88 -5.94
N ASN A 215 -31.37 -1.19 -7.10
CA ASN A 215 -31.27 -2.52 -7.69
C ASN A 215 -29.84 -2.86 -8.16
N SER A 216 -28.95 -1.88 -8.28
CA SER A 216 -27.54 -2.06 -8.56
C SER A 216 -26.69 -2.23 -7.30
N PHE A 217 -27.22 -2.00 -6.08
CA PHE A 217 -26.42 -2.17 -4.86
C PHE A 217 -25.93 -3.61 -4.66
N PRO A 218 -26.76 -4.67 -4.85
CA PRO A 218 -26.32 -6.03 -4.59
C PRO A 218 -25.10 -6.46 -5.43
N SER A 219 -25.03 -6.10 -6.71
CA SER A 219 -23.88 -6.42 -7.56
C SER A 219 -22.62 -5.65 -7.18
N ARG A 220 -22.76 -4.53 -6.46
CA ARG A 220 -21.66 -3.69 -5.97
C ARG A 220 -21.22 -4.06 -4.55
N ALA A 221 -22.11 -4.73 -3.79
CA ALA A 221 -21.85 -5.31 -2.48
C ALA A 221 -21.20 -6.70 -2.54
N VAL A 222 -20.86 -7.20 -3.74
CA VAL A 222 -20.14 -8.47 -3.89
C VAL A 222 -18.66 -8.24 -3.57
N LYS A 223 -18.20 -8.89 -2.52
CA LYS A 223 -16.77 -8.97 -2.21
C LYS A 223 -16.06 -9.79 -3.28
N PRO A 224 -14.88 -9.37 -3.76
CA PRO A 224 -14.10 -10.17 -4.70
C PRO A 224 -13.87 -11.56 -4.10
N SER A 225 -14.02 -12.59 -4.92
CA SER A 225 -13.60 -13.93 -4.53
C SER A 225 -12.09 -13.89 -4.38
N ARG A 226 -11.62 -13.73 -3.14
CA ARG A 226 -10.26 -14.11 -2.80
C ARG A 226 -10.21 -15.59 -3.16
N LYS A 227 -9.27 -16.00 -4.01
CA LYS A 227 -8.76 -17.36 -3.81
C LYS A 227 -8.40 -17.35 -2.33
N GLU A 228 -9.05 -18.19 -1.53
CA GLU A 228 -8.49 -18.49 -0.22
C GLU A 228 -6.99 -18.65 -0.49
N PRO A 229 -6.10 -17.96 0.26
CA PRO A 229 -4.71 -18.35 0.20
C PRO A 229 -4.77 -19.85 0.36
N ASP A 230 -4.35 -20.58 -0.69
CA ASP A 230 -4.51 -22.03 -0.82
C ASP A 230 -4.43 -22.61 0.59
N GLU A 231 -5.45 -23.33 1.08
CA GLU A 231 -5.49 -23.76 2.49
C GLU A 231 -4.21 -24.54 2.88
N SER A 232 -3.39 -24.95 1.91
CA SER A 232 -1.95 -25.07 2.08
C SER A 232 -1.19 -23.78 1.73
N ALA A 233 -1.06 -22.82 2.66
CA ALA A 233 0.08 -21.91 2.59
C ALA A 233 1.31 -22.82 2.43
N PRO A 234 2.15 -22.63 1.39
CA PRO A 234 3.17 -23.62 1.08
C PRO A 234 4.00 -23.87 2.32
N GLU A 235 4.01 -25.12 2.76
CA GLU A 235 4.56 -25.55 4.04
C GLU A 235 5.97 -24.96 4.21
N TRP A 236 6.26 -24.43 5.40
CA TRP A 236 7.61 -23.94 5.67
C TRP A 236 8.58 -25.12 5.63
N ILE A 237 9.63 -24.98 4.84
CA ILE A 237 10.71 -25.95 4.80
C ILE A 237 11.91 -25.35 5.53
N SER A 238 12.35 -26.02 6.60
CA SER A 238 13.58 -25.69 7.31
C SER A 238 14.75 -26.51 6.77
N ALA A 239 15.88 -25.85 6.51
CA ALA A 239 17.10 -26.51 6.06
C ALA A 239 18.35 -25.80 6.62
N VAL A 240 19.45 -26.56 6.70
CA VAL A 240 20.77 -26.02 7.04
C VAL A 240 21.66 -26.04 5.81
N GLU A 241 22.07 -24.87 5.34
CA GLU A 241 22.84 -24.72 4.09
C GLU A 241 23.99 -23.74 4.22
N SER A 242 24.93 -23.82 3.27
CA SER A 242 25.98 -22.82 3.10
C SER A 242 25.62 -21.87 1.95
N ILE A 243 25.80 -20.58 2.17
CA ILE A 243 25.56 -19.52 1.21
C ILE A 243 26.85 -18.75 1.00
N TYR A 244 27.22 -18.54 -0.26
CA TYR A 244 28.29 -17.63 -0.66
C TYR A 244 27.69 -16.25 -0.92
N VAL A 245 27.97 -15.29 -0.07
CA VAL A 245 27.41 -13.94 -0.18
C VAL A 245 28.06 -13.22 -1.34
N THR A 246 27.24 -12.59 -2.17
CA THR A 246 27.67 -11.79 -3.34
C THR A 246 27.32 -10.32 -3.20
N SER A 247 26.29 -9.99 -2.42
CA SER A 247 25.95 -8.63 -2.03
C SER A 247 25.33 -8.65 -0.63
N PRO A 248 26.11 -8.30 0.41
CA PRO A 248 25.58 -8.26 1.77
C PRO A 248 24.64 -7.07 2.00
N ASN A 249 23.71 -7.20 2.94
CA ASN A 249 22.98 -6.07 3.50
C ASN A 249 23.23 -5.92 5.00
N TRP A 250 24.11 -4.99 5.38
CA TRP A 250 24.49 -4.77 6.78
C TRP A 250 23.54 -3.86 7.57
N ASP A 251 22.42 -3.45 6.96
CA ASP A 251 21.37 -2.67 7.61
C ASP A 251 20.15 -3.56 7.89
N GLU A 252 19.83 -3.74 9.17
CA GLU A 252 18.73 -4.59 9.65
C GLU A 252 17.37 -4.03 9.20
N GLU A 253 17.21 -2.71 9.15
CA GLU A 253 15.95 -2.01 8.86
C GLU A 253 15.69 -1.90 7.35
N ASP A 254 16.75 -1.84 6.53
CA ASP A 254 16.70 -1.78 5.07
C ASP A 254 16.31 -3.11 4.40
N GLN A 255 16.25 -4.23 5.14
CA GLN A 255 16.03 -5.56 4.56
C GLN A 255 14.70 -5.71 3.80
N LYS A 256 13.71 -4.85 4.08
CA LYS A 256 12.44 -4.77 3.34
C LYS A 256 12.61 -4.20 1.94
N ALA A 257 13.47 -3.19 1.79
CA ALA A 257 13.75 -2.56 0.50
C ALA A 257 14.85 -3.30 -0.27
N ARG A 258 15.84 -3.87 0.44
CA ARG A 258 16.99 -4.56 -0.15
C ARG A 258 17.35 -5.85 0.59
N GLN A 259 17.21 -6.98 -0.07
CA GLN A 259 17.56 -8.27 0.51
C GLN A 259 19.06 -8.57 0.39
N TRP A 260 19.55 -9.50 1.23
CA TRP A 260 20.86 -10.12 1.01
C TRP A 260 20.84 -10.92 -0.28
N LYS A 261 21.94 -10.90 -1.03
CA LYS A 261 22.12 -11.71 -2.23
C LYS A 261 23.31 -12.65 -2.09
N GLY A 262 23.08 -13.93 -2.35
CA GLY A 262 24.13 -14.94 -2.35
C GLY A 262 23.91 -16.03 -3.38
N LYS A 263 24.79 -17.03 -3.34
CA LYS A 263 24.71 -18.27 -4.10
C LYS A 263 24.55 -19.45 -3.16
N ASP A 264 23.57 -20.31 -3.43
CA ASP A 264 23.37 -21.57 -2.70
C ASP A 264 24.49 -22.59 -3.02
N GLN A 265 24.43 -23.78 -2.41
CA GLN A 265 25.43 -24.84 -2.61
C GLN A 265 25.55 -25.32 -4.07
N ILE A 266 24.49 -25.15 -4.87
CA ILE A 266 24.47 -25.49 -6.30
C ILE A 266 24.65 -24.25 -7.20
N ARG A 267 25.20 -23.16 -6.64
CA ARG A 267 25.58 -21.90 -7.30
C ARG A 267 24.42 -21.09 -7.90
N ARG A 268 23.18 -21.36 -7.50
CA ARG A 268 22.01 -20.56 -7.90
C ARG A 268 21.92 -19.31 -7.05
N ASP A 269 21.52 -18.21 -7.68
CA ASP A 269 21.28 -16.96 -6.98
C ASP A 269 20.09 -17.12 -6.01
N CYS A 270 20.29 -16.65 -4.78
CA CYS A 270 19.26 -16.61 -3.76
C CYS A 270 19.23 -15.23 -3.10
N TYR A 271 18.02 -14.80 -2.77
CA TYR A 271 17.74 -13.59 -2.03
C TYR A 271 17.07 -13.96 -0.73
N PHE A 272 17.49 -13.35 0.37
CA PHE A 272 17.03 -13.71 1.72
C PHE A 272 17.15 -12.53 2.67
N VAL A 273 16.45 -12.66 3.80
CA VAL A 273 16.59 -11.76 4.96
C VAL A 273 17.16 -12.54 6.14
N ILE A 274 17.86 -11.85 7.04
CA ILE A 274 18.37 -12.41 8.29
C ILE A 274 17.51 -11.88 9.44
N GLU A 275 16.89 -12.79 10.18
CA GLU A 275 16.03 -12.48 11.35
C GLU A 275 16.70 -12.87 12.67
N ASP A 276 17.92 -13.40 12.61
CA ASP A 276 18.71 -13.78 13.77
C ASP A 276 19.15 -12.55 14.56
N ARG A 277 18.48 -12.30 15.69
CA ARG A 277 18.76 -11.16 16.57
C ARG A 277 20.16 -11.21 17.16
N GLU A 278 20.73 -12.40 17.39
CA GLU A 278 22.09 -12.53 17.93
C GLU A 278 23.14 -12.15 16.88
N PHE A 279 22.95 -12.59 15.63
CA PHE A 279 23.79 -12.16 14.52
C PHE A 279 23.81 -10.63 14.40
N TRP A 280 22.64 -9.98 14.43
CA TRP A 280 22.56 -8.52 14.36
C TRP A 280 23.21 -7.81 15.56
N GLN A 281 23.21 -8.42 16.75
CA GLN A 281 23.97 -7.90 17.88
C GLN A 281 25.49 -7.97 17.64
N LEU A 282 25.99 -9.03 17.01
CA LEU A 282 27.40 -9.15 16.63
C LEU A 282 27.80 -8.13 15.56
N VAL A 283 26.93 -7.88 14.58
CA VAL A 283 27.10 -6.80 13.58
C VAL A 283 27.20 -5.44 14.28
N LYS A 284 26.24 -5.12 15.16
CA LYS A 284 26.21 -3.85 15.92
C LYS A 284 27.46 -3.65 16.77
N ARG A 285 28.01 -4.73 17.33
CA ARG A 285 29.25 -4.73 18.13
C ARG A 285 30.53 -4.81 17.28
N LYS A 286 30.42 -4.82 15.94
CA LYS A 286 31.54 -4.98 15.00
C LYS A 286 32.43 -6.19 15.32
N SER A 287 31.81 -7.28 15.75
CA SER A 287 32.48 -8.49 16.22
C SER A 287 32.54 -9.60 15.15
N LEU A 288 32.28 -9.25 13.89
CA LEU A 288 32.34 -10.16 12.74
C LEU A 288 33.53 -9.82 11.85
N HIS A 289 34.25 -10.84 11.38
CA HIS A 289 35.35 -10.67 10.44
C HIS A 289 34.84 -10.76 8.99
N VAL A 290 34.63 -9.59 8.36
CA VAL A 290 34.10 -9.49 7.00
C VAL A 290 35.20 -9.68 5.96
N GLU A 291 34.95 -10.51 4.96
CA GLU A 291 35.83 -10.80 3.83
C GLU A 291 35.22 -10.34 2.49
N VAL A 292 35.99 -10.42 1.39
CA VAL A 292 35.53 -10.04 0.05
C VAL A 292 34.43 -10.97 -0.49
N LEU A 293 34.39 -12.22 -0.02
CA LEU A 293 33.41 -13.23 -0.40
C LEU A 293 32.94 -13.99 0.84
N ASP A 294 32.10 -13.34 1.65
CA ASP A 294 31.64 -13.94 2.90
C ASP A 294 30.92 -15.27 2.66
N ARG A 295 31.16 -16.23 3.55
CA ARG A 295 30.49 -17.51 3.60
C ARG A 295 29.66 -17.61 4.87
N LEU A 296 28.36 -17.79 4.69
CA LEU A 296 27.42 -18.06 5.77
C LEU A 296 27.09 -19.56 5.80
N ARG A 297 27.03 -20.15 6.99
CA ARG A 297 26.27 -21.38 7.24
C ARG A 297 25.05 -21.01 8.05
N VAL A 298 23.88 -21.29 7.53
CA VAL A 298 22.61 -20.81 8.11
C VAL A 298 21.63 -21.94 8.30
N GLN A 299 20.77 -21.78 9.29
CA GLN A 299 19.48 -22.44 9.34
C GLN A 299 18.44 -21.45 8.82
N TRP A 300 17.85 -21.76 7.67
CA TRP A 300 16.85 -20.92 7.03
C TRP A 300 15.52 -21.65 6.89
N ALA A 301 14.47 -20.88 6.69
CA ALA A 301 13.16 -21.35 6.30
C ALA A 301 12.77 -20.74 4.95
N TYR A 302 12.10 -21.51 4.12
CA TYR A 302 11.58 -21.05 2.84
C TYR A 302 10.30 -21.78 2.49
N GLN A 303 9.55 -21.23 1.55
CA GLN A 303 8.33 -21.84 1.02
C GLN A 303 8.54 -22.23 -0.43
N MET A 304 7.98 -23.38 -0.83
CA MET A 304 8.01 -23.82 -2.23
C MET A 304 6.80 -23.25 -2.97
N VAL A 305 7.05 -22.28 -3.86
CA VAL A 305 6.02 -21.66 -4.70
C VAL A 305 6.37 -21.95 -6.16
N ASP A 306 5.47 -22.59 -6.90
CA ASP A 306 5.68 -23.03 -8.29
C ASP A 306 6.98 -23.84 -8.48
N GLY A 307 7.29 -24.72 -7.52
CA GLY A 307 8.50 -25.55 -7.55
C GLY A 307 9.82 -24.80 -7.30
N ARG A 308 9.77 -23.53 -6.86
CA ARG A 308 10.95 -22.72 -6.55
C ARG A 308 10.92 -22.26 -5.09
N PRO A 309 12.07 -22.25 -4.38
CA PRO A 309 12.11 -21.69 -3.04
C PRO A 309 11.92 -20.16 -3.08
N LYS A 310 10.97 -19.67 -2.30
CA LYS A 310 10.60 -18.25 -2.11
C LYS A 310 10.56 -17.94 -0.60
N ASN A 311 10.44 -16.66 -0.26
CA ASN A 311 10.29 -16.18 1.13
C ASN A 311 11.40 -16.71 2.05
N ARG A 312 12.66 -16.69 1.58
CA ARG A 312 13.80 -17.22 2.35
C ARG A 312 14.10 -16.32 3.55
N ARG A 313 14.04 -16.90 4.73
CA ARG A 313 14.32 -16.25 6.02
C ARG A 313 15.41 -17.03 6.73
N VAL A 314 16.56 -16.40 6.98
CA VAL A 314 17.60 -16.97 7.83
C VAL A 314 17.17 -16.76 9.28
N LEU A 315 16.81 -17.87 9.95
CA LEU A 315 16.37 -17.87 11.33
C LEU A 315 17.55 -17.88 12.31
N ARG A 316 18.66 -18.52 11.90
CA ARG A 316 19.89 -18.61 12.68
C ARG A 316 21.11 -18.63 11.79
N VAL A 317 22.10 -17.80 12.09
CA VAL A 317 23.44 -17.87 11.48
C VAL A 317 24.32 -18.75 12.35
N LEU A 318 24.69 -19.92 11.83
CA LEU A 318 25.45 -20.93 12.56
C LEU A 318 26.95 -20.66 12.49
N GLU A 319 27.44 -20.30 11.30
CA GLU A 319 28.84 -19.98 11.06
C GLU A 319 28.96 -18.78 10.10
N PHE A 320 29.97 -17.95 10.30
CA PHE A 320 30.35 -16.84 9.43
C PHE A 320 31.84 -16.90 9.14
N ASN A 321 32.23 -17.05 7.87
CA ASN A 321 33.63 -17.19 7.43
C ASN A 321 34.44 -18.29 8.15
N GLY A 322 33.74 -19.34 8.60
CA GLY A 322 34.33 -20.47 9.32
C GLY A 322 34.31 -20.31 10.84
N ASP A 323 34.00 -19.12 11.36
CA ASP A 323 33.79 -18.90 12.79
C ASP A 323 32.40 -19.37 13.20
N LYS A 324 32.34 -20.28 14.17
CA LYS A 324 31.07 -20.75 14.74
C LYS A 324 30.45 -19.62 15.58
N LEU A 325 29.24 -19.22 15.21
CA LEU A 325 28.47 -18.19 15.91
C LEU A 325 27.39 -18.79 16.82
N ALA A 326 26.71 -19.85 16.38
CA ALA A 326 25.61 -20.45 17.13
C ALA A 326 25.38 -21.92 16.78
N ASP A 327 24.60 -22.59 17.62
CA ASP A 327 23.99 -23.88 17.33
C ASP A 327 22.63 -23.70 16.62
N PRO A 328 22.16 -24.70 15.84
CA PRO A 328 20.84 -24.67 15.22
C PRO A 328 19.72 -24.60 16.26
N LEU A 329 18.63 -23.92 15.90
CA LEU A 329 17.38 -23.93 16.65
C LEU A 329 16.81 -25.35 16.68
N ASP A 330 16.28 -25.72 17.83
CA ASP A 330 15.59 -26.99 18.05
C ASP A 330 14.17 -26.96 17.46
N HIS A 331 13.49 -28.11 17.54
CA HIS A 331 12.15 -28.27 16.99
C HIS A 331 11.12 -27.33 17.64
N ASP A 332 11.20 -27.16 18.95
CA ASP A 332 10.26 -26.33 19.71
C ASP A 332 10.40 -24.85 19.31
N ALA A 333 11.63 -24.36 19.17
CA ALA A 333 11.90 -23.01 18.69
C ALA A 333 11.47 -22.81 17.23
N LEU A 334 11.71 -23.79 16.36
CA LEU A 334 11.28 -23.73 14.96
C LEU A 334 9.75 -23.74 14.83
N SER A 335 9.07 -24.60 15.57
CA SER A 335 7.60 -24.66 15.58
C SER A 335 6.98 -23.38 16.15
N ALA A 336 7.59 -22.78 17.17
CA ALA A 336 7.15 -21.48 17.69
C ALA A 336 7.28 -20.32 16.66
N ILE A 337 8.25 -20.41 15.73
CA ILE A 337 8.49 -19.37 14.71
C ILE A 337 7.69 -19.61 13.43
N LEU A 338 7.57 -20.87 13.00
CA LEU A 338 7.04 -21.25 11.69
C LEU A 338 5.63 -21.86 11.75
N GLY A 339 5.18 -22.33 12.92
CA GLY A 339 4.01 -23.18 13.04
C GLY A 339 4.29 -24.58 12.49
N ASP A 340 3.47 -25.02 11.52
CA ASP A 340 3.67 -26.28 10.81
C ASP A 340 4.82 -26.16 9.80
N TYR A 341 5.77 -27.10 9.85
CA TYR A 341 6.95 -27.09 8.99
C TYR A 341 7.52 -28.49 8.73
N SER A 342 8.20 -28.63 7.59
CA SER A 342 8.97 -29.80 7.21
C SER A 342 10.47 -29.53 7.34
N ALA A 343 11.22 -30.45 7.95
CA ALA A 343 12.68 -30.35 8.04
C ALA A 343 13.34 -31.18 6.93
N VAL A 344 14.16 -30.55 6.11
CA VAL A 344 15.05 -31.26 5.18
C VAL A 344 16.40 -31.43 5.86
N GLU A 345 16.69 -32.66 6.27
CA GLU A 345 18.07 -33.01 6.62
C GLU A 345 18.93 -32.85 5.36
N ALA A 346 20.01 -32.08 5.45
CA ALA A 346 20.99 -31.95 4.39
C ALA A 346 21.43 -33.35 3.97
N SER A 347 21.01 -33.77 2.77
CA SER A 347 21.25 -35.11 2.26
C SER A 347 22.74 -35.42 2.34
N ARG A 348 23.11 -36.37 3.22
CA ARG A 348 24.40 -37.05 3.14
C ARG A 348 24.46 -37.68 1.75
N GLY A 349 25.29 -37.11 0.90
CA GLY A 349 25.82 -37.67 -0.35
C GLY A 349 24.85 -38.55 -1.15
N GLN A 350 24.36 -38.03 -2.28
CA GLN A 350 23.93 -38.94 -3.36
C GLN A 350 25.04 -39.98 -3.61
N PRO A 351 24.73 -41.29 -3.58
CA PRO A 351 25.69 -42.30 -3.99
C PRO A 351 26.07 -42.03 -5.45
N SER A 352 27.37 -41.91 -5.69
CA SER A 352 27.92 -41.84 -7.03
C SER A 352 27.50 -43.10 -7.80
N LEU A 353 27.12 -42.93 -9.07
CA LEU A 353 26.81 -44.02 -10.01
C LEU A 353 27.98 -44.97 -10.28
N PHE A 354 29.13 -44.75 -9.62
CA PHE A 354 30.33 -45.58 -9.68
C PHE A 354 30.59 -46.44 -8.43
N ASP A 355 29.71 -46.42 -7.43
CA ASP A 355 29.86 -47.31 -6.25
C ASP A 355 29.11 -48.64 -6.44
N LYS A 356 29.51 -49.39 -7.47
CA LYS A 356 29.26 -50.83 -7.59
C LYS A 356 30.51 -51.49 -8.17
N GLU A 357 31.34 -52.07 -7.30
CA GLU A 357 32.19 -53.21 -7.65
C GLU A 357 31.38 -54.50 -7.61
#